data_AF-A0ABD1T5X2-F1
#
_entry.id   AF-A0ABD1T5X2-F1
#
_cell.length_a   1.000
_cell.length_b   1.000
_cell.length_c   1.000
_cell.angle_alpha   90.00
_cell.angle_beta   90.00
_cell.angle_gamma   90.00
#
_symmetry.space_group_name_H-M   'P 1'
#
loop_
_entity.id
_entity.type
_entity.pdbx_description
1 polymer ?
#
loop_
_entity_poly.entity_id
_entity_poly.type
_entity_poly.pdbx_seq_one_letter_code
_entity_poly.pdbx_strand_id
1 'polypeptide(L)'
;MAAATKVDDMSNSERRAAIFQETLGDLNHLISATMSGVTCCLRFSGQLNSDLCKLAVNLIPFPRLHFFMVGFAPLTVPELTQQMWDSKNMMCAADPRHGRYLTAAAMFRGKMSTKEVDEQMINVQNKNSSYFVEWIPTT
;
A
#
# COMPACT_ATOMS: atom_id res chain seq x y z
N MET A 1 29.28 -8.81 -29.06
CA MET A 1 29.65 -7.48 -29.60
C MET A 1 28.58 -7.01 -30.58
N ALA A 2 27.35 -6.75 -30.12
CA ALA A 2 26.26 -6.28 -31.01
C ALA A 2 25.08 -5.59 -30.27
N ALA A 3 25.27 -5.10 -29.05
CA ALA A 3 24.20 -4.45 -28.27
C ALA A 3 24.46 -2.97 -27.93
N ALA A 4 25.69 -2.48 -28.16
CA ALA A 4 26.10 -1.13 -27.72
C ALA A 4 25.94 -0.03 -28.80
N THR A 5 25.61 -0.37 -30.04
CA THR A 5 25.65 0.60 -31.17
C THR A 5 24.28 1.15 -31.56
N LYS A 6 23.19 0.78 -30.86
CA LYS A 6 21.81 1.11 -31.26
C LYS A 6 21.10 2.14 -30.36
N VAL A 7 21.85 2.82 -29.51
CA VAL A 7 21.31 3.85 -28.60
C VAL A 7 21.53 5.27 -29.15
N ASP A 8 22.51 5.47 -30.03
CA ASP A 8 22.91 6.79 -30.52
C ASP A 8 22.08 7.33 -31.69
N ASP A 9 21.36 6.47 -32.43
CA ASP A 9 20.55 6.81 -33.61
C ASP A 9 19.03 6.90 -33.35
N MET A 10 18.58 6.99 -32.09
CA MET A 10 17.16 7.19 -31.79
C MET A 10 16.83 8.68 -31.71
N SER A 11 15.82 9.12 -32.47
CA SER A 11 15.30 10.47 -32.39
C SER A 11 14.88 10.79 -30.94
N ASN A 12 15.00 12.06 -30.53
CA ASN A 12 14.70 12.46 -29.15
C ASN A 12 13.25 12.10 -28.72
N SER A 13 12.34 11.94 -29.69
CA SER A 13 10.98 11.40 -29.52
C SER A 13 10.95 9.90 -29.21
N GLU A 14 11.77 9.08 -29.88
CA GLU A 14 11.84 7.64 -29.65
C GLU A 14 12.52 7.32 -28.32
N ARG A 15 13.54 8.10 -27.93
CA ARG A 15 14.14 8.01 -26.58
C ARG A 15 13.11 8.34 -25.49
N ARG A 16 12.32 9.39 -25.69
CA ARG A 16 11.22 9.75 -24.79
C ARG A 16 10.15 8.65 -24.71
N ALA A 17 9.79 8.05 -25.82
CA ALA A 17 8.83 6.94 -25.86
C ALA A 17 9.37 5.68 -25.16
N ALA A 18 10.65 5.34 -25.34
CA ALA A 18 11.29 4.22 -24.66
C ALA A 18 11.35 4.43 -23.14
N ILE A 19 11.77 5.62 -22.69
CA ILE A 19 11.76 5.99 -21.27
C ILE A 19 10.33 5.92 -20.71
N PHE A 20 9.34 6.43 -21.44
CA PHE A 20 7.94 6.37 -21.03
C PHE A 20 7.43 4.93 -20.94
N GLN A 21 7.82 4.06 -21.87
CA GLN A 21 7.41 2.66 -21.89
C GLN A 21 8.06 1.84 -20.77
N GLU A 22 9.33 2.07 -20.46
CA GLU A 22 10.00 1.49 -19.29
C GLU A 22 9.38 2.01 -17.98
N THR A 23 9.11 3.32 -17.91
CA THR A 23 8.43 3.93 -16.75
C THR A 23 7.02 3.37 -16.53
N LEU A 24 6.27 3.11 -17.61
CA LEU A 24 4.96 2.46 -17.53
C LEU A 24 5.07 0.99 -17.12
N GLY A 25 6.12 0.29 -17.55
CA GLY A 25 6.42 -1.07 -17.12
C GLY A 25 6.61 -1.16 -15.61
N ASP A 26 7.46 -0.30 -15.05
CA ASP A 26 7.73 -0.22 -13.61
C ASP A 26 6.49 0.18 -12.81
N LEU A 27 5.72 1.16 -13.31
CA LEU A 27 4.46 1.57 -12.70
C LEU A 27 3.44 0.43 -12.66
N ASN A 28 3.28 -0.30 -13.77
CA ASN A 28 2.40 -1.45 -13.84
C ASN A 28 2.85 -2.57 -12.90
N HIS A 29 4.15 -2.80 -12.77
CA HIS A 29 4.71 -3.73 -11.80
C HIS A 29 4.35 -3.34 -10.35
N LEU A 30 4.50 -2.07 -9.98
CA LEU A 30 4.14 -1.58 -8.64
C LEU A 30 2.64 -1.71 -8.36
N ILE A 31 1.79 -1.31 -9.32
CA ILE A 31 0.33 -1.42 -9.20
C ILE A 31 -0.07 -2.88 -9.06
N SER A 32 0.47 -3.77 -9.92
CA SER A 32 0.15 -5.19 -9.87
C SER A 32 0.60 -5.86 -8.56
N ALA A 33 1.75 -5.48 -8.01
CA ALA A 33 2.22 -5.94 -6.71
C ALA A 33 1.25 -5.53 -5.59
N THR A 34 0.80 -4.27 -5.60
CA THR A 34 -0.16 -3.77 -4.61
C THR A 34 -1.52 -4.44 -4.73
N MET A 35 -2.06 -4.56 -5.93
CA MET A 35 -3.32 -5.26 -6.20
C MET A 35 -3.25 -6.75 -5.79
N SER A 36 -2.11 -7.39 -6.02
CA SER A 36 -1.84 -8.74 -5.54
C SER A 36 -1.85 -8.80 -4.01
N GLY A 37 -1.30 -7.80 -3.31
CA GLY A 37 -1.37 -7.68 -1.85
C GLY A 37 -2.81 -7.59 -1.34
N VAL A 38 -3.62 -6.68 -1.90
CA VAL A 38 -5.02 -6.46 -1.50
C VAL A 38 -5.87 -7.71 -1.72
N THR A 39 -5.69 -8.39 -2.86
CA THR A 39 -6.44 -9.60 -3.22
C THR A 39 -5.84 -10.90 -2.65
N CYS A 40 -4.80 -10.81 -1.82
CA CYS A 40 -4.14 -11.97 -1.25
C CYS A 40 -5.10 -12.82 -0.40
N CYS A 41 -6.01 -12.18 0.34
CA CYS A 41 -7.02 -12.85 1.18
C CYS A 41 -7.96 -13.77 0.38
N LEU A 42 -8.26 -13.43 -0.87
CA LEU A 42 -9.12 -14.24 -1.75
C LEU A 42 -8.40 -15.44 -2.36
N ARG A 43 -7.06 -15.40 -2.44
CA ARG A 43 -6.25 -16.39 -3.15
C ARG A 43 -5.51 -17.34 -2.20
N PHE A 44 -5.26 -16.90 -0.98
CA PHE A 44 -4.51 -17.64 0.02
C PHE A 44 -5.23 -17.58 1.36
N SER A 45 -5.26 -18.71 2.06
CA SER A 45 -5.79 -18.76 3.43
C SER A 45 -4.90 -17.93 4.37
N GLY A 46 -5.50 -16.93 5.02
CA GLY A 46 -4.86 -16.09 6.04
C GLY A 46 -5.39 -16.38 7.43
N GLN A 47 -4.67 -15.92 8.47
CA GLN A 47 -5.09 -16.06 9.87
C GLN A 47 -6.07 -14.98 10.34
N LEU A 48 -6.06 -13.79 9.73
CA LEU A 48 -6.99 -12.69 10.04
C LEU A 48 -7.79 -12.30 8.78
N ASN A 49 -9.12 -12.24 8.91
CA ASN A 49 -10.09 -11.72 7.93
C ASN A 49 -9.86 -12.11 6.45
N SER A 50 -10.05 -13.39 6.16
CA SER A 50 -9.86 -14.00 4.83
C SER A 50 -10.85 -13.58 3.74
N ASP A 51 -11.77 -12.64 4.00
CA ASP A 51 -12.78 -12.18 3.03
C ASP A 51 -12.70 -10.67 2.81
N LEU A 52 -12.52 -10.27 1.55
CA LEU A 52 -12.55 -8.86 1.13
C LEU A 52 -13.86 -8.16 1.53
N CYS A 53 -14.98 -8.90 1.53
CA CYS A 53 -16.28 -8.40 1.99
C CYS A 53 -16.27 -8.04 3.49
N LYS A 54 -15.57 -8.83 4.32
CA LYS A 54 -15.41 -8.53 5.76
C LYS A 54 -14.51 -7.33 6.00
N LEU A 55 -13.46 -7.19 5.20
CA LEU A 55 -12.59 -6.02 5.23
C LEU A 55 -13.37 -4.76 4.82
N ALA A 56 -14.19 -4.84 3.77
CA ALA A 56 -15.01 -3.73 3.31
C ALA A 56 -16.03 -3.27 4.36
N VAL A 57 -16.76 -4.18 5.02
CA VAL A 57 -17.72 -3.77 6.06
C VAL A 57 -17.04 -3.17 7.30
N ASN A 58 -15.84 -3.62 7.64
CA ASN A 58 -15.09 -3.09 8.79
C ASN A 58 -14.45 -1.74 8.49
N LEU A 59 -14.09 -1.47 7.24
CA LEU A 59 -13.40 -0.23 6.84
C LEU A 59 -14.31 0.84 6.22
N ILE A 60 -15.59 0.54 5.96
CA ILE A 60 -16.54 1.49 5.37
C ILE A 60 -17.59 1.84 6.44
N PRO A 61 -17.32 2.82 7.33
CA PRO A 61 -18.29 3.26 8.33
C PRO A 61 -19.50 3.96 7.70
N PHE A 62 -19.34 4.53 6.50
CA PHE A 62 -20.41 5.16 5.74
C PHE A 62 -20.37 4.72 4.28
N PRO A 63 -21.49 4.26 3.69
CA PRO A 63 -21.52 3.74 2.31
C PRO A 63 -20.99 4.73 1.25
N ARG A 64 -21.11 6.04 1.49
CA ARG A 64 -20.63 7.08 0.57
C ARG A 64 -19.12 7.35 0.69
N LEU A 65 -18.46 6.88 1.75
CA LEU A 65 -17.03 7.05 2.02
C LEU A 65 -16.29 5.71 1.87
N HIS A 66 -16.36 5.11 0.67
CA HIS A 66 -15.75 3.81 0.34
C HIS A 66 -14.46 3.93 -0.49
N PHE A 67 -13.86 5.12 -0.53
CA PHE A 67 -12.59 5.36 -1.23
C PHE A 67 -11.42 5.17 -0.27
N PHE A 68 -10.54 4.22 -0.59
CA PHE A 68 -9.37 3.93 0.23
C PHE A 68 -8.13 4.62 -0.32
N MET A 69 -7.33 5.16 0.59
CA MET A 69 -5.94 5.52 0.30
C MET A 69 -5.08 4.28 0.55
N VAL A 70 -4.40 3.80 -0.49
CA VAL A 70 -3.55 2.61 -0.41
C VAL A 70 -2.08 3.05 -0.39
N GLY A 71 -1.29 2.44 0.49
CA GLY A 71 0.15 2.57 0.51
C GLY A 71 0.84 1.23 0.27
N PHE A 72 2.04 1.26 -0.30
CA PHE A 72 2.86 0.08 -0.52
C PHE A 72 4.27 0.33 0.00
N ALA A 73 4.79 -0.60 0.79
CA ALA A 73 6.16 -0.57 1.28
C ALA A 73 6.75 -2.00 1.23
N PRO A 74 7.89 -2.23 0.57
CA PRO A 74 8.46 -3.56 0.37
C PRO A 74 9.35 -4.05 1.55
N LEU A 75 9.22 -3.47 2.75
CA LEU A 75 10.12 -3.70 3.88
C LEU A 75 9.58 -4.68 4.94
N THR A 76 10.46 -5.07 5.87
CA THR A 76 10.16 -5.99 6.98
C THR A 76 9.23 -5.34 8.02
N VAL A 77 8.56 -6.16 8.85
CA VAL A 77 7.47 -5.74 9.76
C VAL A 77 7.76 -4.46 10.58
N PRO A 78 8.93 -4.30 11.25
CA PRO A 78 9.18 -3.13 12.10
C PRO A 78 9.30 -1.83 11.29
N GLU A 79 9.94 -1.91 10.12
CA GLU A 79 10.14 -0.79 9.20
C GLU A 79 8.84 -0.45 8.47
N LEU A 80 8.05 -1.48 8.13
CA LEU A 80 6.74 -1.35 7.49
C LEU A 80 5.76 -0.56 8.35
N THR A 81 5.73 -0.84 9.66
CA THR A 81 4.82 -0.13 10.58
C THR A 81 5.10 1.37 10.70
N GLN A 82 6.33 1.80 10.51
CA GLN A 82 6.67 3.23 10.49
C GLN A 82 6.40 3.85 9.12
N GLN A 83 6.74 3.14 8.05
CA GLN A 83 6.64 3.64 6.68
C GLN A 83 5.21 3.67 6.13
N MET A 84 4.30 2.86 6.67
CA MET A 84 2.90 2.80 6.26
C MET A 84 2.16 4.16 6.38
N TRP A 85 2.63 5.04 7.26
CA TRP A 85 2.05 6.36 7.49
C TRP A 85 2.82 7.51 6.82
N ASP A 86 3.88 7.18 6.07
CA ASP A 86 4.56 8.20 5.27
C ASP A 86 3.77 8.46 3.98
N SER A 87 3.41 9.73 3.79
CA SER A 87 2.81 10.26 2.56
C SER A 87 3.54 9.82 1.28
N LYS A 88 4.86 9.60 1.34
CA LYS A 88 5.67 9.18 0.18
C LYS A 88 5.36 7.77 -0.31
N ASN A 89 4.83 6.92 0.55
CA ASN A 89 4.51 5.53 0.22
C ASN A 89 3.04 5.36 -0.22
N MET A 90 2.27 6.44 -0.25
CA MET A 90 0.88 6.44 -0.68
C MET A 90 0.80 6.46 -2.21
N MET A 91 -0.11 5.66 -2.76
CA MET A 91 -0.40 5.63 -4.20
C MET A 91 -1.36 6.73 -4.66
N CYS A 92 -1.79 7.60 -3.74
CA CYS A 92 -2.63 8.75 -4.02
C CYS A 92 -1.85 10.04 -3.73
N ALA A 93 -1.98 11.03 -4.60
CA ALA A 93 -1.41 12.36 -4.41
C ALA A 93 -2.22 13.16 -3.36
N ALA A 94 -2.21 12.68 -2.12
CA ALA A 94 -2.89 13.29 -1.00
C ALA A 94 -2.03 13.13 0.26
N ASP A 95 -1.87 14.22 1.02
CA ASP A 95 -1.19 14.15 2.31
C ASP A 95 -2.20 13.78 3.41
N PRO A 96 -2.08 12.59 4.02
CA PRO A 96 -3.02 12.15 5.04
C PRO A 96 -3.03 13.00 6.31
N ARG A 97 -1.99 13.81 6.54
CA ARG A 97 -1.87 14.67 7.73
C ARG A 97 -2.85 15.83 7.73
N HIS A 98 -3.36 16.21 6.57
CA HIS A 98 -4.39 17.26 6.44
C HIS A 98 -5.82 16.74 6.68
N GLY A 99 -5.97 15.48 7.09
CA GLY A 99 -7.27 14.85 7.37
C GLY A 99 -7.28 14.06 8.66
N ARG A 100 -8.33 13.26 8.82
CA ARG A 100 -8.47 12.28 9.89
C ARG A 100 -8.73 10.90 9.27
N TYR A 101 -8.12 9.88 9.85
CA TYR A 101 -8.40 8.49 9.50
C TYR A 101 -9.70 8.05 10.17
N LEU A 102 -10.62 7.51 9.39
CA LEU A 102 -11.83 6.86 9.92
C LEU A 102 -11.51 5.43 10.35
N THR A 103 -10.84 4.69 9.46
CA THR A 103 -10.45 3.30 9.66
C THR A 103 -9.14 3.06 8.91
N ALA A 104 -8.34 2.11 9.37
CA ALA A 104 -7.13 1.69 8.67
C ALA A 104 -6.97 0.17 8.78
N ALA A 105 -6.37 -0.44 7.76
CA ALA A 105 -5.96 -1.83 7.79
C ALA A 105 -4.54 -1.95 7.26
N ALA A 106 -3.76 -2.82 7.90
CA ALA A 106 -2.44 -3.20 7.47
C ALA A 106 -2.48 -4.66 6.99
N MET A 107 -1.99 -4.90 5.78
CA MET A 107 -1.90 -6.25 5.22
C MET A 107 -0.44 -6.66 5.15
N PHE A 108 -0.08 -7.68 5.93
CA PHE A 108 1.27 -8.21 5.97
C PHE A 108 1.34 -9.54 5.23
N ARG A 109 2.42 -9.76 4.46
CA ARG A 109 2.64 -10.99 3.70
C ARG A 109 4.07 -11.49 3.88
N GLY A 110 4.23 -12.79 4.14
CA GLY A 110 5.53 -13.43 4.33
C GLY A 110 5.57 -14.34 5.56
N LYS A 111 6.75 -14.86 5.89
CA LYS A 111 6.99 -15.62 7.13
C LYS A 111 7.15 -14.63 8.28
N MET A 112 6.12 -14.46 9.08
CA MET A 112 6.11 -13.53 10.23
C MET A 112 5.35 -14.13 11.41
N SER A 113 5.73 -13.73 12.61
CA SER A 113 5.01 -14.06 13.83
C SER A 113 3.79 -13.16 13.97
N THR A 114 2.60 -13.74 14.16
CA THR A 114 1.39 -12.95 14.44
C THR A 114 1.52 -12.11 15.69
N LYS A 115 2.18 -12.65 16.72
CA LYS A 115 2.43 -11.93 17.96
C LYS A 115 3.25 -10.65 17.73
N GLU A 116 4.28 -10.72 16.90
CA GLU A 116 5.12 -9.57 16.59
C GLU A 116 4.32 -8.50 15.82
N VAL A 117 3.49 -8.93 14.88
CA VAL A 117 2.59 -8.03 14.14
C VAL A 117 1.63 -7.32 15.10
N ASP A 118 0.98 -8.06 16.00
CA ASP A 118 0.03 -7.50 16.96
C ASP A 118 0.71 -6.46 17.89
N GLU A 119 1.91 -6.78 18.41
CA GLU A 119 2.69 -5.85 19.24
C GLU A 119 3.06 -4.57 18.49
N GLN A 120 3.47 -4.68 17.22
CA GLN A 120 3.78 -3.50 16.40
C GLN A 120 2.52 -2.69 16.05
N MET A 121 1.39 -3.34 15.81
CA MET A 121 0.12 -2.66 15.52
C MET A 121 -0.37 -1.82 16.71
N ILE A 122 -0.25 -2.33 17.93
CA ILE A 122 -0.57 -1.57 19.16
C ILE A 122 0.34 -0.34 19.28
N ASN A 123 1.64 -0.49 19.01
CA ASN A 123 2.59 0.63 19.07
C ASN A 123 2.24 1.72 18.05
N VAL A 124 1.83 1.33 16.85
CA VAL A 124 1.40 2.25 15.78
C VAL A 124 0.11 2.98 16.18
N GLN A 125 -0.88 2.26 16.69
CA GLN A 125 -2.16 2.81 17.12
C GLN A 125 -1.94 3.89 18.19
N ASN A 126 -1.12 3.60 19.20
CA ASN A 126 -0.82 4.55 20.28
C ASN A 126 -0.11 5.81 19.78
N LYS A 127 0.88 5.66 18.88
CA LYS A 127 1.63 6.79 18.31
C LYS A 127 0.77 7.68 17.42
N ASN A 128 -0.16 7.09 16.68
CA ASN A 128 -0.95 7.79 15.66
C ASN A 128 -2.40 8.06 16.07
N SER A 129 -2.79 7.78 17.32
CA SER A 129 -4.15 7.94 17.85
C SER A 129 -4.76 9.31 17.54
N SER A 130 -3.96 10.37 17.65
CA SER A 130 -4.37 11.75 17.35
C SER A 130 -4.81 11.99 15.90
N TYR A 131 -4.42 11.13 14.95
CA TYR A 131 -4.83 11.21 13.55
C TYR A 131 -6.16 10.49 13.25
N PHE A 132 -6.66 9.67 14.18
CA PHE A 132 -7.93 8.97 14.03
C PHE A 132 -9.08 9.79 14.63
N VAL A 133 -10.30 9.51 14.18
CA VAL A 133 -11.51 10.07 14.80
C VAL A 133 -11.85 9.34 16.10
N GLU A 134 -12.22 10.07 17.14
CA GLU A 134 -12.47 9.51 18.49
C GLU A 134 -13.76 8.67 18.59
N TRP A 135 -14.72 8.91 17.70
CA TRP A 135 -16.06 8.30 17.78
C TRP A 135 -16.17 6.94 17.08
N ILE A 136 -15.14 6.53 16.32
CA ILE A 136 -15.03 5.16 15.80
C ILE A 136 -14.17 4.36 16.78
N PRO A 137 -14.66 3.23 17.33
CA PRO A 137 -13.85 2.36 18.16
C PRO A 137 -12.63 1.87 17.37
N THR A 138 -11.44 2.18 17.85
CA THR A 138 -10.21 1.65 17.26
C THR A 138 -10.07 0.19 17.71
N THR A 139 -10.47 -0.74 16.85
CA THR A 139 -10.36 -2.20 17.09
C THR A 139 -8.96 -2.68 16.76
#